data_AF-A0A418YJ84-F1
#
_entry.id   AF-A0A418YJ84-F1
#
_cell.length_a   1.000
_cell.length_b   1.000
_cell.length_c   1.000
_cell.angle_alpha   90.00
_cell.angle_beta   90.00
_cell.angle_gamma   90.00
#
_symmetry.space_group_name_H-M   'P 1'
#
loop_
_entity.id
_entity.type
_entity.pdbx_description
1 polymer ?
#
loop_
_entity_poly.entity_id
_entity_poly.type
_entity_poly.pdbx_seq_one_letter_code
_entity_poly.pdbx_strand_id
1 'polypeptide(L)'
;MAQFLYQIDVLPCQNSLKDIYRTLETKPVETLPAPELAKKVSEMKHSLKHFNDHAVKSWFTTTGTDYLYNPKLLANAPLTELCALLAHLLNTLDSAKKRINAQFKAAFLNRLKFFIA
;
A
#
# COMPACT_ATOMS: atom_id res chain seq x y z
N MET A 1 -7.70 18.21 3.86
CA MET A 1 -7.59 17.40 2.63
C MET A 1 -6.13 16.99 2.45
N ALA A 2 -5.85 15.72 2.14
CA ALA A 2 -4.49 15.21 1.96
C ALA A 2 -3.89 15.68 0.62
N GLN A 3 -3.64 16.98 0.46
CA GLN A 3 -3.09 17.58 -0.76
C GLN A 3 -1.76 16.94 -1.20
N PHE A 4 -1.00 16.35 -0.27
CA PHE A 4 0.27 15.68 -0.57
C PHE A 4 0.11 14.37 -1.37
N LEU A 5 -1.08 13.73 -1.37
CA LEU A 5 -1.37 12.54 -2.19
C LEU A 5 -1.33 12.82 -3.70
N TYR A 6 -1.18 14.09 -4.10
CA TYR A 6 -1.15 14.52 -5.49
C TYR A 6 0.23 15.08 -5.90
N GLN A 7 1.23 15.05 -5.02
CA GLN A 7 2.59 15.49 -5.33
C GLN A 7 3.42 14.32 -5.87
N ILE A 8 4.04 14.51 -7.04
CA ILE A 8 4.78 13.47 -7.76
C ILE A 8 6.11 13.13 -7.07
N ASP A 9 6.76 14.12 -6.45
CA ASP A 9 8.08 13.99 -5.79
C ASP A 9 8.06 13.07 -4.55
N VAL A 10 6.87 12.63 -4.18
CA VAL A 10 6.59 11.85 -2.99
C VAL A 10 6.61 10.35 -3.29
N LEU A 11 6.55 9.96 -4.57
CA LEU A 11 6.44 8.58 -4.98
C LEU A 11 7.76 7.81 -4.79
N PRO A 12 7.70 6.54 -4.32
CA PRO A 12 8.87 5.68 -4.28
C PRO A 12 9.38 5.40 -5.71
N CYS A 13 10.68 5.17 -5.84
CA CYS A 13 11.27 4.87 -7.14
C CYS A 13 10.76 3.52 -7.70
N GLN A 14 10.83 3.37 -9.02
CA GLN A 14 10.27 2.22 -9.73
C GLN A 14 10.87 0.87 -9.26
N ASN A 15 12.14 0.84 -8.89
CA ASN A 15 12.79 -0.36 -8.36
C ASN A 15 12.19 -0.80 -7.01
N SER A 16 11.94 0.15 -6.10
CA SER A 16 11.25 -0.12 -4.84
C SER A 16 9.84 -0.66 -5.09
N LEU A 17 9.09 -0.09 -6.04
CA LEU A 17 7.76 -0.59 -6.40
C LEU A 17 7.80 -2.04 -6.94
N LYS A 18 8.79 -2.37 -7.79
CA LYS A 18 9.00 -3.73 -8.30
C LYS A 18 9.33 -4.73 -7.19
N ASP A 19 10.14 -4.33 -6.22
CA ASP A 19 10.51 -5.20 -5.10
C ASP A 19 9.33 -5.47 -4.15
N ILE A 20 8.46 -4.48 -3.93
CA ILE A 20 7.20 -4.65 -3.19
C ILE A 20 6.32 -5.66 -3.91
N TYR A 21 6.12 -5.47 -5.21
CA TYR A 21 5.27 -6.33 -6.01
C TYR A 21 5.73 -7.79 -5.90
N ARG A 22 7.03 -8.06 -6.13
CA ARG A 22 7.60 -9.42 -6.00
C ARG A 22 7.41 -10.01 -4.61
N THR A 23 7.60 -9.20 -3.57
CA THR A 23 7.46 -9.66 -2.18
C THR A 23 6.00 -9.99 -1.83
N LEU A 24 5.05 -9.19 -2.31
CA LEU A 24 3.63 -9.44 -2.11
C LEU A 24 3.11 -10.60 -2.97
N GLU A 25 3.58 -10.72 -4.21
CA GLU A 25 3.18 -11.79 -5.14
C GLU A 25 3.54 -13.19 -4.59
N THR A 26 4.76 -13.34 -4.08
CA THR A 26 5.32 -14.62 -3.64
C THR A 26 4.82 -15.12 -2.28
N LYS A 27 4.20 -14.26 -1.45
CA LYS A 27 3.76 -14.61 -0.09
C LYS A 27 2.26 -14.85 0.00
N PRO A 28 1.77 -15.99 0.53
CA PRO A 28 0.33 -16.21 0.70
C PRO A 28 -0.30 -15.18 1.65
N VAL A 29 -1.60 -14.90 1.46
CA VAL A 29 -2.33 -13.86 2.21
C VAL A 29 -2.27 -14.12 3.71
N GLU A 30 -2.32 -15.38 4.15
CA GLU A 30 -2.26 -15.73 5.57
C GLU A 30 -0.89 -15.44 6.21
N THR A 31 0.16 -15.34 5.40
CA THR A 31 1.51 -14.97 5.85
C THR A 31 1.76 -13.47 5.80
N LEU A 32 0.76 -12.67 5.39
CA LEU A 32 0.86 -11.23 5.41
C LEU A 32 0.34 -10.69 6.75
N PRO A 33 1.14 -9.87 7.45
CA PRO A 33 2.46 -9.37 7.06
C PRO A 33 3.62 -10.30 7.41
N ALA A 34 4.44 -10.63 6.41
CA ALA A 34 5.68 -11.35 6.65
C ALA A 34 6.70 -10.38 7.29
N PRO A 35 7.52 -10.83 8.25
CA PRO A 35 8.62 -10.03 8.82
C PRO A 35 9.55 -9.45 7.74
N GLU A 36 9.72 -10.16 6.63
CA GLU A 36 10.50 -9.73 5.47
C GLU A 36 9.83 -8.59 4.70
N LEU A 37 8.50 -8.57 4.63
CA LEU A 37 7.75 -7.44 4.07
C LEU A 37 7.94 -6.22 4.97
N ALA A 38 7.82 -6.37 6.29
CA ALA A 38 8.06 -5.29 7.24
C ALA A 38 9.50 -4.75 7.15
N LYS A 39 10.50 -5.61 6.93
CA LYS A 39 11.91 -5.22 6.76
C LYS A 39 12.16 -4.46 5.45
N LYS A 40 11.77 -5.02 4.30
CA LYS A 40 11.90 -4.34 2.98
C LYS A 40 11.14 -3.02 2.96
N VAL A 41 10.02 -2.99 3.65
CA VAL A 41 9.23 -1.77 3.80
C VAL A 41 9.89 -0.78 4.75
N SER A 42 10.52 -1.23 5.84
CA SER A 42 11.28 -0.37 6.74
C SER A 42 12.45 0.28 6.01
N GLU A 43 13.10 -0.45 5.09
CA GLU A 43 14.12 0.08 4.19
C GLU A 43 13.54 1.16 3.26
N MET A 44 12.28 1.00 2.82
CA MET A 44 11.55 2.01 2.06
C MET A 44 10.85 3.08 2.90
N LYS A 45 10.88 3.01 4.23
CA LYS A 45 10.21 3.98 5.12
C LYS A 45 10.78 5.39 4.94
N HIS A 46 12.01 5.48 4.43
CA HIS A 46 12.59 6.72 3.93
C HIS A 46 11.90 7.24 2.66
N SER A 47 11.67 6.37 1.67
CA SER A 47 10.96 6.70 0.42
C SER A 47 9.46 6.94 0.63
N LEU A 48 8.86 6.30 1.64
CA LEU A 48 7.45 6.45 2.03
C LEU A 48 7.27 7.40 3.22
N LYS A 49 8.31 8.14 3.64
CA LYS A 49 8.28 8.97 4.86
C LYS A 49 7.12 9.98 4.85
N HIS A 50 6.84 10.53 3.67
CA HIS A 50 5.74 11.44 3.42
C HIS A 50 4.36 10.78 3.52
N PHE A 51 4.28 9.47 3.31
CA PHE A 51 3.03 8.71 3.48
C PHE A 51 2.78 8.26 4.92
N ASN A 52 3.66 8.63 5.85
CA ASN A 52 3.54 8.29 7.27
C ASN A 52 2.96 9.44 8.11
N ASP A 53 2.43 10.46 7.42
CA ASP A 53 1.94 11.69 8.03
C ASP A 53 0.52 11.55 8.60
N HIS A 54 0.16 12.44 9.52
CA HIS A 54 -1.20 12.47 10.11
C HIS A 54 -2.29 12.58 9.03
N ALA A 55 -1.98 13.25 7.91
CA ALA A 55 -2.87 13.38 6.76
C ALA A 55 -3.18 12.05 6.07
N VAL A 56 -2.21 11.13 5.94
CA VAL A 56 -2.46 9.79 5.38
C VAL A 56 -3.27 8.94 6.32
N LYS A 57 -2.99 9.04 7.62
CA LYS A 57 -3.78 8.35 8.64
C LYS A 57 -5.24 8.79 8.57
N SER A 58 -5.48 10.10 8.49
CA SER A 58 -6.82 10.68 8.35
C SER A 58 -7.48 10.25 7.04
N TRP A 59 -6.78 10.35 5.90
CA TRP A 59 -7.30 9.87 4.61
C TRP A 59 -7.63 8.38 4.64
N PHE A 60 -6.79 7.57 5.27
CA PHE A 60 -7.06 6.14 5.35
C PHE A 60 -8.34 5.87 6.14
N THR A 61 -8.54 6.55 7.27
CA THR A 61 -9.75 6.41 8.07
C THR A 61 -11.02 6.91 7.38
N THR A 62 -10.91 7.83 6.42
CA THR A 62 -12.08 8.38 5.70
C THR A 62 -12.34 7.74 4.34
N THR A 63 -11.30 7.22 3.68
CA THR A 63 -11.36 6.77 2.27
C THR A 63 -10.55 5.49 2.05
N GLY A 64 -9.38 5.38 2.67
CA GLY A 64 -8.53 4.18 2.52
C GLY A 64 -9.22 2.88 2.97
N THR A 65 -10.13 2.96 3.95
CA THR A 65 -10.92 1.81 4.39
C THR A 65 -11.85 1.27 3.31
N ASP A 66 -12.35 2.11 2.40
CA ASP A 66 -13.28 1.68 1.36
C ASP A 66 -12.62 0.70 0.39
N TYR A 67 -11.32 0.87 0.14
CA TYR A 67 -10.53 -0.07 -0.66
C TYR A 67 -10.44 -1.46 0.00
N LEU A 68 -10.42 -1.53 1.33
CA LEU A 68 -10.41 -2.80 2.06
C LEU A 68 -11.77 -3.51 2.01
N TYR A 69 -12.87 -2.76 2.09
CA TYR A 69 -14.22 -3.31 2.03
C TYR A 69 -14.69 -3.60 0.60
N ASN A 70 -14.22 -2.82 -0.37
CA ASN A 70 -14.54 -2.97 -1.78
C ASN A 70 -13.27 -2.94 -2.64
N PRO A 71 -12.56 -4.08 -2.76
CA PRO A 71 -11.37 -4.19 -3.59
C PRO A 71 -11.53 -3.77 -5.05
N LYS A 72 -12.75 -3.72 -5.59
CA LYS A 72 -13.01 -3.28 -6.97
C LYS A 72 -12.61 -1.83 -7.20
N LEU A 73 -12.63 -1.00 -6.15
CA LEU A 73 -12.22 0.40 -6.23
C LEU A 73 -10.73 0.54 -6.60
N LEU A 74 -9.91 -0.47 -6.29
CA LEU A 74 -8.49 -0.47 -6.63
C LEU A 74 -8.23 -0.49 -8.15
N ALA A 75 -9.21 -0.89 -8.97
CA ALA A 75 -9.04 -0.96 -10.42
C ALA A 75 -8.62 0.39 -11.04
N ASN A 76 -9.09 1.49 -10.46
CA ASN A 76 -8.80 2.84 -10.93
C ASN A 76 -7.95 3.67 -9.96
N ALA A 77 -7.52 3.08 -8.84
CA ALA A 77 -6.78 3.80 -7.82
C ALA A 77 -5.47 4.38 -8.40
N PRO A 78 -5.15 5.66 -8.14
CA PRO A 78 -3.88 6.25 -8.54
C PRO A 78 -2.73 5.65 -7.72
N LEU A 79 -1.51 5.68 -8.28
CA LEU A 79 -0.33 5.11 -7.64
C LEU A 79 -0.06 5.70 -6.24
N THR A 80 -0.36 6.98 -6.04
CA THR A 80 -0.20 7.67 -4.76
C THR A 80 -1.11 7.09 -3.68
N GLU A 81 -2.35 6.74 -4.01
CA GLU A 81 -3.27 6.08 -3.08
C GLU A 81 -2.86 4.63 -2.80
N LEU A 82 -2.30 3.92 -3.78
CA LEU A 82 -1.71 2.59 -3.55
C LEU A 82 -0.52 2.67 -2.58
N CYS A 83 0.35 3.68 -2.74
CA CYS A 83 1.47 3.92 -1.85
C CYS A 83 0.99 4.32 -0.44
N ALA A 84 -0.05 5.14 -0.35
CA ALA A 84 -0.67 5.53 0.92
C ALA A 84 -1.33 4.37 1.65
N LEU A 85 -2.10 3.54 0.92
CA LEU A 85 -2.67 2.29 1.44
C LEU A 85 -1.59 1.37 1.94
N LEU A 86 -0.54 1.16 1.15
CA LEU A 86 0.59 0.34 1.53
C LEU A 86 1.19 0.88 2.84
N ALA A 87 1.62 2.15 2.86
CA ALA A 87 2.21 2.79 4.04
C ALA A 87 1.32 2.66 5.29
N HIS A 88 0.01 2.87 5.16
CA HIS A 88 -0.90 2.73 6.29
C HIS A 88 -1.02 1.29 6.77
N LEU A 89 -1.27 0.35 5.85
CA LEU A 89 -1.39 -1.08 6.18
C LEU A 89 -0.16 -1.57 6.94
N LEU A 90 1.02 -1.08 6.58
CA LEU A 90 2.31 -1.39 7.18
C LEU A 90 2.55 -0.79 8.58
N ASN A 91 1.88 0.31 8.92
CA ASN A 91 1.95 0.88 10.27
C ASN A 91 0.87 0.31 11.20
N THR A 92 -0.25 -0.16 10.64
CA THR A 92 -1.38 -0.74 11.41
C THR A 92 -1.43 -2.27 11.30
N LEU A 93 -0.27 -2.91 11.09
CA LEU A 93 -0.15 -4.33 10.74
C LEU A 93 -0.91 -5.27 11.68
N ASP A 94 -1.02 -4.97 12.97
CA ASP A 94 -1.79 -5.81 13.90
C ASP A 94 -3.31 -5.68 13.77
N SER A 95 -3.81 -4.51 13.37
CA SER A 95 -5.25 -4.24 13.22
C SER A 95 -5.76 -4.53 11.79
N ALA A 96 -4.90 -4.37 10.79
CA ALA A 96 -5.23 -4.56 9.37
C ALA A 96 -5.19 -6.01 8.90
N LYS A 97 -4.49 -6.91 9.64
CA LYS A 97 -4.40 -8.37 9.37
C LYS A 97 -5.75 -9.03 9.05
N LYS A 98 -6.82 -8.65 9.75
CA LYS A 98 -8.16 -9.24 9.57
C LYS A 98 -8.90 -8.75 8.32
N ARG A 99 -8.40 -7.71 7.65
CA ARG A 99 -9.10 -7.03 6.55
C ARG A 99 -8.42 -7.19 5.19
N ILE A 100 -7.16 -7.61 5.16
CA ILE A 100 -6.46 -7.98 3.92
C ILE A 100 -6.93 -9.38 3.52
N ASN A 101 -7.97 -9.45 2.68
CA ASN A 101 -8.41 -10.72 2.10
C ASN A 101 -7.73 -10.99 0.74
N ALA A 102 -7.91 -12.21 0.21
CA ALA A 102 -7.32 -12.61 -1.06
C ALA A 102 -7.75 -11.72 -2.24
N GLN A 103 -9.00 -11.24 -2.21
CA GLN A 103 -9.54 -10.37 -3.25
C GLN A 103 -8.87 -9.00 -3.25
N PHE A 104 -8.66 -8.39 -2.08
CA PHE A 104 -7.90 -7.16 -1.91
C PHE A 104 -6.47 -7.34 -2.41
N LYS A 105 -5.78 -8.41 -1.98
CA LYS A 105 -4.41 -8.68 -2.39
C LYS A 105 -4.31 -8.80 -3.92
N ALA A 106 -5.20 -9.57 -4.55
CA ALA A 106 -5.21 -9.74 -6.00
C ALA A 106 -5.49 -8.42 -6.75
N ALA A 107 -6.48 -7.64 -6.30
CA ALA A 107 -6.80 -6.35 -6.90
C ALA A 107 -5.66 -5.34 -6.75
N PHE A 108 -5.03 -5.29 -5.57
CA PHE A 108 -3.90 -4.42 -5.27
C PHE A 108 -2.69 -4.78 -6.15
N LEU A 109 -2.35 -6.06 -6.25
CA LEU A 109 -1.26 -6.55 -7.11
C LEU A 109 -1.52 -6.26 -8.58
N ASN A 110 -2.73 -6.53 -9.08
CA ASN A 110 -3.08 -6.23 -10.47
C ASN A 110 -2.95 -4.75 -10.78
N ARG A 111 -3.39 -3.88 -9.86
CA ARG A 111 -3.24 -2.45 -10.07
C ARG A 111 -1.79 -2.00 -9.97
N LEU A 112 -1.02 -2.53 -9.01
CA LEU A 112 0.40 -2.20 -8.89
C LEU A 112 1.19 -2.65 -10.13
N LYS A 113 0.84 -3.80 -10.70
CA LYS A 113 1.42 -4.33 -11.95
C LYS A 113 1.33 -3.33 -13.10
N PHE A 114 0.21 -2.61 -13.23
CA PHE A 114 0.02 -1.59 -14.26
C PHE A 114 1.07 -0.47 -14.21
N PHE A 115 1.61 -0.15 -13.02
CA PHE A 115 2.58 0.94 -12.84
C PHE A 115 4.04 0.48 -12.89
N ILE A 116 4.30 -0.83 -12.86
CA ILE A 116 5.65 -1.41 -12.85
C ILE A 116 6.00 -2.20 -14.11
N ALA A 117 4.98 -2.56 -14.92
CA ALA A 117 5.12 -3.13 -16.25
C ALA A 117 5.69 -2.08 -17.21
#